data_AF-A0A7S4HLI3-F1
#
_entry.id   AF-A0A7S4HLI3-F1
#
_cell.length_a   1.000
_cell.length_b   1.000
_cell.length_c   1.000
_cell.angle_alpha   90.00
_cell.angle_beta   90.00
_cell.angle_gamma   90.00
#
_symmetry.space_group_name_H-M   'P 1'
#
loop_
_entity.id
_entity.type
_entity.pdbx_description
1 polymer ?
#
loop_
_entity_poly.entity_id
_entity_poly.type
_entity_poly.pdbx_seq_one_letter_code
_entity_poly.pdbx_strand_id
1 'polypeptide(L)'
;MGKFRIFTATAFLSGALSASTVAFTAPPTSARVRVEKGCTAVLPSNTFQFSSKYFPQCAPSHLARKNAVTESVRKSSELIVGPVNARKSATVGIALTAFSERLVRSSALASSIFLSSLSGAGLALRHSWWCFPMFLALFPVYSLAILGTHATTPAWWPMVRLDGLAGRPSATLVIGGFLLSNIPYFASGLYLLDMIPRRGGSAARGERRSGAGHSTYPLLGGLVLACGFVSSVYHGVQAVGPHHTAEALFYVDHGLAISSFFYFLTQCGLPSRKTLLLGTTGIALLAAPAGEAYAFLHSIWHLVSAGVTVSWANDRVERRKQFILSTCRERRAAMGKRRTPQ
;
A
#
# COMPACT_ATOMS: atom_id res chain seq x y z
N MET A 1 20.62 -18.92 7.97
CA MET A 1 19.81 -17.87 7.31
C MET A 1 19.31 -18.42 5.98
N GLY A 2 18.03 -18.80 5.93
CA GLY A 2 17.44 -19.50 4.79
C GLY A 2 17.21 -18.57 3.60
N LYS A 3 17.64 -19.03 2.42
CA LYS A 3 17.33 -18.43 1.13
C LYS A 3 15.81 -18.44 0.92
N PHE A 4 15.16 -17.28 1.00
CA PHE A 4 13.78 -17.13 0.54
C PHE A 4 13.76 -17.26 -0.98
N ARG A 5 13.38 -18.45 -1.46
CA ARG A 5 12.99 -18.63 -2.86
C ARG A 5 11.62 -17.97 -3.01
N ILE A 6 11.58 -16.89 -3.80
CA ILE A 6 10.34 -16.35 -4.34
C ILE A 6 9.77 -17.43 -5.25
N PHE A 7 8.76 -18.17 -4.76
CA PHE A 7 7.90 -18.93 -5.65
C PHE A 7 7.03 -17.91 -6.38
N THR A 8 7.41 -17.60 -7.62
CA THR A 8 6.53 -16.95 -8.60
C THR A 8 5.34 -17.87 -8.83
N ALA A 9 4.21 -17.55 -8.22
CA ALA A 9 2.90 -18.05 -8.61
C ALA A 9 2.47 -17.32 -9.88
N THR A 10 3.09 -17.65 -11.01
CA THR A 10 2.87 -17.03 -12.34
C THR A 10 1.64 -17.59 -13.09
N ALA A 11 0.60 -18.04 -12.38
CA ALA A 11 -0.60 -18.62 -13.01
C ALA A 11 -1.92 -17.91 -12.67
N PHE A 12 -1.89 -16.75 -11.99
CA PHE A 12 -3.11 -16.16 -11.41
C PHE A 12 -3.50 -14.75 -11.92
N LEU A 13 -2.90 -14.28 -13.03
CA LEU A 13 -3.20 -12.96 -13.61
C LEU A 13 -3.65 -12.98 -15.08
N SER A 14 -3.71 -14.13 -15.75
CA SER A 14 -4.01 -14.17 -17.19
C SER A 14 -5.47 -13.87 -17.56
N GLY A 15 -6.40 -13.85 -16.60
CA GLY A 15 -7.79 -13.44 -16.84
C GLY A 15 -8.06 -11.94 -16.60
N ALA A 16 -7.15 -11.23 -15.93
CA ALA A 16 -7.32 -9.83 -15.51
C ALA A 16 -6.16 -8.90 -15.95
N LEU A 17 -5.10 -9.42 -16.57
CA LEU A 17 -3.97 -8.66 -17.13
C LEU A 17 -3.66 -9.05 -18.59
N SER A 18 -4.68 -9.17 -19.44
CA SER A 18 -4.46 -9.15 -20.89
C SER A 18 -4.72 -7.74 -21.43
N ALA A 19 -3.84 -6.78 -21.08
CA ALA A 19 -3.55 -5.53 -21.80
C ALA A 19 -2.90 -4.48 -20.88
N SER A 20 -1.58 -4.59 -20.69
CA SER A 20 -0.69 -3.45 -20.36
C SER A 20 0.76 -3.87 -20.62
N THR A 21 1.07 -4.16 -21.88
CA THR A 21 2.45 -4.23 -22.34
C THR A 21 2.83 -2.86 -22.89
N VAL A 22 3.20 -1.94 -22.00
CA VAL A 22 4.10 -0.83 -22.37
C VAL A 22 5.46 -1.24 -21.84
N ALA A 23 6.35 -1.64 -22.76
CA ALA A 23 7.71 -2.00 -22.44
C ALA A 23 8.50 -0.75 -22.03
N PHE A 24 8.78 -0.61 -20.73
CA PHE A 24 9.83 0.27 -20.23
C PHE A 24 11.10 -0.57 -20.07
N THR A 25 11.99 -0.50 -21.05
CA THR A 25 13.34 -1.05 -20.98
C THR A 25 14.22 -0.06 -20.21
N ALA A 26 14.67 -0.45 -19.02
CA ALA A 26 15.75 0.22 -18.29
C ALA A 26 17.01 -0.68 -18.33
N PRO A 27 18.21 -0.11 -18.51
CA PRO A 27 19.41 -0.89 -18.80
C PRO A 27 19.97 -1.61 -17.56
N PRO A 28 20.73 -2.70 -17.74
CA PRO A 28 21.36 -3.39 -16.63
C PRO A 28 22.68 -2.68 -16.25
N THR A 29 22.74 -2.09 -15.06
CA THR A 29 24.03 -1.71 -14.46
C THR A 29 24.40 -2.69 -13.37
N SER A 30 25.24 -3.65 -13.74
CA SER A 30 26.06 -4.42 -12.82
C SER A 30 27.23 -3.55 -12.34
N ALA A 31 27.28 -3.26 -11.03
CA ALA A 31 28.52 -2.88 -10.38
C ALA A 31 28.55 -3.51 -8.98
N ARG A 32 29.44 -4.51 -8.82
CA ARG A 32 29.84 -5.04 -7.52
C ARG A 32 30.67 -3.97 -6.81
N VAL A 33 30.21 -3.53 -5.63
CA VAL A 33 31.09 -2.95 -4.62
C VAL A 33 31.05 -3.87 -3.40
N ARG A 34 32.19 -4.51 -3.13
CA ARG A 34 32.46 -5.30 -1.94
C ARG A 34 32.75 -4.30 -0.82
N VAL A 35 31.90 -4.26 0.22
CA VAL A 35 32.19 -3.52 1.45
C VAL A 35 32.40 -4.52 2.58
N GLU A 36 33.54 -4.38 3.23
CA GLU A 36 34.03 -5.19 4.34
C GLU A 36 33.18 -5.04 5.61
N LYS A 37 33.34 -6.05 6.47
CA LYS A 37 32.70 -6.22 7.77
C LYS A 37 32.95 -5.03 8.70
N GLY A 38 31.91 -4.61 9.41
CA GLY A 38 32.06 -3.82 10.63
C GLY A 38 30.71 -3.28 11.12
N CYS A 39 30.49 -3.40 12.42
CA CYS A 39 29.43 -2.78 13.22
C CYS A 39 28.11 -3.53 13.43
N THR A 40 27.89 -3.73 14.73
CA THR A 40 26.76 -4.23 15.51
C THR A 40 25.40 -3.64 15.11
N ALA A 41 24.44 -4.53 14.86
CA ALA A 41 23.05 -4.18 14.66
C ALA A 41 22.37 -3.86 16.01
N VAL A 42 21.94 -2.61 16.19
CA VAL A 42 20.89 -2.22 17.13
C VAL A 42 19.56 -2.27 16.37
N LEU A 43 18.59 -3.04 16.88
CA LEU A 43 17.23 -3.09 16.34
C LEU A 43 16.50 -1.76 16.62
N PRO A 44 15.74 -1.19 15.67
CA PRO A 44 14.77 -0.16 16.01
C PRO A 44 13.48 -0.81 16.54
N SER A 45 13.21 -0.58 17.82
CA SER A 45 11.89 -0.68 18.41
C SER A 45 11.05 0.50 17.95
N ASN A 46 10.05 0.25 17.10
CA ASN A 46 9.03 1.24 16.78
C ASN A 46 8.07 1.38 17.97
N THR A 47 8.35 2.36 18.83
CA THR A 47 7.37 2.91 19.77
C THR A 47 7.36 4.42 19.53
N PHE A 48 6.32 4.91 18.86
CA PHE A 48 6.03 6.34 18.79
C PHE A 48 5.47 6.78 20.14
N GLN A 49 6.25 7.52 20.91
CA GLN A 49 5.74 8.47 21.90
C GLN A 49 6.34 9.83 21.58
N PHE A 50 5.48 10.79 21.24
CA PHE A 50 5.84 12.20 21.21
C PHE A 50 6.01 12.66 22.66
N SER A 51 7.24 13.03 23.03
CA SER A 51 7.50 13.85 24.21
C SER A 51 8.55 14.89 23.84
N SER A 52 8.10 16.13 23.69
CA SER A 52 8.98 17.28 23.47
C SER A 52 9.60 17.71 24.79
N LYS A 53 10.79 17.21 25.09
CA LYS A 53 11.76 17.81 26.01
C LYS A 53 13.06 17.01 25.88
N TYR A 54 14.19 17.70 25.89
CA TYR A 54 15.57 17.23 25.67
C TYR A 54 16.05 17.23 24.21
N PHE A 55 16.51 18.40 23.76
CA PHE A 55 17.59 18.50 22.77
C PHE A 55 18.90 18.69 23.53
N PRO A 56 19.87 17.77 23.47
CA PRO A 56 21.27 18.12 23.63
C PRO A 56 21.83 18.54 22.27
N GLN A 57 22.44 19.72 22.22
CA GLN A 57 23.28 20.18 21.12
C GLN A 57 24.47 19.23 20.98
N CYS A 58 24.57 18.51 19.86
CA CYS A 58 25.84 17.90 19.43
C CYS A 58 26.51 18.83 18.43
N ALA A 59 27.68 19.33 18.83
CA ALA A 59 28.60 20.10 17.99
C ALA A 59 29.12 19.25 16.82
N PRO A 60 29.34 19.82 15.62
CA PRO A 60 30.02 19.12 14.55
C PRO A 60 31.53 19.12 14.80
N SER A 61 32.10 17.92 14.91
CA SER A 61 33.54 17.69 14.87
C SER A 61 34.08 17.97 13.47
N HIS A 62 34.92 19.00 13.38
CA HIS A 62 35.70 19.37 12.20
C HIS A 62 36.70 18.25 11.83
N LEU A 63 36.41 17.52 10.76
CA LEU A 63 37.40 16.73 10.02
C LEU A 63 37.94 17.60 8.88
N ALA A 64 38.97 18.37 9.18
CA ALA A 64 39.74 19.13 8.21
C ALA A 64 40.58 18.17 7.36
N ARG A 65 40.00 17.70 6.24
CA ARG A 65 40.74 17.00 5.19
C ARG A 65 41.39 18.05 4.28
N LYS A 66 42.66 18.39 4.57
CA LYS A 66 43.52 19.14 3.66
C LYS A 66 43.73 18.31 2.38
N ASN A 67 43.04 18.66 1.31
CA ASN A 67 43.42 18.22 -0.03
C ASN A 67 44.32 19.29 -0.64
N ALA A 68 45.61 18.95 -0.71
CA ALA A 68 46.63 19.66 -1.46
C ALA A 68 46.54 19.24 -2.94
N VAL A 69 45.91 20.06 -3.77
CA VAL A 69 45.90 20.05 -5.25
C VAL A 69 45.39 21.46 -5.60
N THR A 70 46.05 22.38 -6.31
CA THR A 70 47.03 22.32 -7.38
C THR A 70 47.79 23.66 -7.37
N GLU A 71 49.09 23.60 -7.17
CA GLU A 71 50.01 24.70 -7.43
C GLU A 71 50.61 24.45 -8.82
N SER A 72 50.07 25.11 -9.84
CA SER A 72 50.65 25.15 -11.20
C SER A 72 49.74 26.00 -12.08
N VAL A 73 50.07 27.29 -12.20
CA VAL A 73 50.19 28.08 -13.45
C VAL A 73 50.46 29.51 -13.00
N ARG A 74 51.74 29.86 -12.87
CA ARG A 74 52.18 31.26 -12.83
C ARG A 74 53.51 31.41 -13.55
N LYS A 75 53.41 31.50 -14.88
CA LYS A 75 54.33 32.16 -15.81
C LYS A 75 53.42 32.67 -16.93
N SER A 76 53.55 33.82 -17.55
CA SER A 76 54.40 35.01 -17.42
C SER A 76 53.79 35.94 -18.46
N SER A 77 53.31 37.12 -18.06
CA SER A 77 53.02 38.27 -18.94
C SER A 77 52.74 39.47 -18.03
N GLU A 78 53.80 40.16 -17.63
CA GLU A 78 53.71 41.50 -17.05
C GLU A 78 53.32 42.48 -18.16
N LEU A 79 52.03 42.72 -18.31
CA LEU A 79 51.53 43.91 -18.96
C LEU A 79 51.45 44.99 -17.86
N ILE A 80 52.30 46.02 -17.96
CA ILE A 80 52.27 47.19 -17.08
C ILE A 80 50.98 47.96 -17.37
N VAL A 81 49.91 47.63 -16.62
CA VAL A 81 48.66 48.40 -16.59
C VAL A 81 48.76 49.39 -15.44
N GLY A 82 48.68 50.68 -15.77
CA GLY A 82 48.81 51.78 -14.82
C GLY A 82 47.88 51.69 -13.60
N PRO A 83 48.26 52.31 -12.47
CA PRO A 83 47.71 52.06 -11.13
C PRO A 83 46.27 52.57 -10.88
N VAL A 84 45.55 53.05 -11.89
CA VAL A 84 44.23 53.68 -11.71
C VAL A 84 43.06 52.68 -11.85
N ASN A 85 43.28 51.46 -12.37
CA ASN A 85 42.22 50.46 -12.58
C ASN A 85 42.25 49.23 -11.63
N ALA A 86 43.26 49.11 -10.77
CA ALA A 86 43.41 47.94 -9.88
C ALA A 86 42.28 47.80 -8.83
N ARG A 87 41.74 48.92 -8.32
CA ARG A 87 40.60 48.88 -7.38
C ARG A 87 39.31 48.39 -8.03
N LYS A 88 39.01 48.79 -9.26
CA LYS A 88 37.82 48.33 -9.99
C LYS A 88 37.90 46.83 -10.28
N SER A 89 39.09 46.32 -10.60
CA SER A 89 39.31 44.89 -10.86
C SER A 89 39.10 44.02 -9.60
N ALA A 90 39.48 44.49 -8.41
CA ALA A 90 39.29 43.75 -7.17
C ALA A 90 37.80 43.63 -6.77
N THR A 91 37.03 44.71 -6.94
CA THR A 91 35.59 44.71 -6.64
C THR A 91 34.81 43.78 -7.58
N VAL A 92 35.17 43.74 -8.87
CA VAL A 92 34.56 42.81 -9.84
C VAL A 92 34.88 41.35 -9.48
N GLY A 93 36.11 41.06 -9.05
CA GLY A 93 36.49 39.71 -8.60
C GLY A 93 35.69 39.24 -7.39
N ILE A 94 35.48 40.09 -6.39
CA ILE A 94 34.68 39.79 -5.19
C ILE A 94 33.19 39.60 -5.54
N ALA A 95 32.66 40.41 -6.47
CA ALA A 95 31.27 40.27 -6.91
C ALA A 95 31.04 38.97 -7.69
N LEU A 96 31.98 38.56 -8.55
CA LEU A 96 31.91 37.32 -9.30
C LEU A 96 32.01 36.08 -8.40
N THR A 97 32.90 36.09 -7.40
CA THR A 97 32.99 34.98 -6.44
C THR A 97 31.70 34.87 -5.62
N ALA A 98 31.19 35.98 -5.08
CA ALA A 98 29.92 35.99 -4.34
C ALA A 98 28.72 35.53 -5.19
N PHE A 99 28.68 35.91 -6.47
CA PHE A 99 27.65 35.45 -7.41
C PHE A 99 27.76 33.95 -7.70
N SER A 100 28.99 33.44 -7.93
CA SER A 100 29.23 32.02 -8.17
C SER A 100 28.85 31.16 -6.95
N GLU A 101 29.16 31.62 -5.73
CA GLU A 101 28.76 30.94 -4.50
C GLU A 101 27.23 30.92 -4.33
N ARG A 102 26.55 32.02 -4.67
CA ARG A 102 25.07 32.07 -4.65
C ARG A 102 24.48 31.08 -5.65
N LEU A 103 24.99 31.01 -6.87
CA LEU A 103 24.53 30.04 -7.87
C LEU A 103 24.72 28.59 -7.43
N VAL A 104 25.89 28.25 -6.86
CA VAL A 104 26.16 26.90 -6.34
C VAL A 104 25.27 26.56 -5.15
N ARG A 105 25.02 27.52 -4.23
CA ARG A 105 24.10 27.30 -3.11
C ARG A 105 22.66 27.15 -3.60
N SER A 106 22.22 27.94 -4.58
CA SER A 106 20.89 27.83 -5.18
C SER A 106 20.68 26.50 -5.90
N SER A 107 21.67 26.01 -6.65
CA SER A 107 21.58 24.71 -7.33
C SER A 107 21.62 23.54 -6.35
N ALA A 108 22.40 23.63 -5.28
CA ALA A 108 22.41 22.64 -4.20
C ALA A 108 21.07 22.62 -3.46
N LEU A 109 20.48 23.78 -3.18
CA LEU A 109 19.17 23.89 -2.53
C LEU A 109 18.07 23.30 -3.43
N ALA A 110 18.02 23.68 -4.71
CA ALA A 110 17.06 23.12 -5.67
C ALA A 110 17.19 21.59 -5.78
N SER A 111 18.42 21.08 -5.84
CA SER A 111 18.69 19.63 -5.88
C SER A 111 18.24 18.93 -4.59
N SER A 112 18.46 19.55 -3.42
CA SER A 112 18.03 19.00 -2.13
C SER A 112 16.51 18.95 -1.99
N ILE A 113 15.81 19.98 -2.47
CA ILE A 113 14.34 20.03 -2.51
C ILE A 113 13.82 18.94 -3.45
N PHE A 114 14.36 18.85 -4.66
CA PHE A 114 13.95 17.85 -5.64
C PHE A 114 14.15 16.42 -5.13
N LEU A 115 15.32 16.10 -4.55
CA LEU A 115 15.58 14.78 -3.97
C LEU A 115 14.68 14.47 -2.77
N SER A 116 14.39 15.47 -1.93
CA SER A 116 13.46 15.33 -0.81
C SER A 116 12.03 15.08 -1.31
N SER A 117 11.59 15.78 -2.36
CA SER A 117 10.30 15.57 -3.02
C SER A 117 10.22 14.18 -3.66
N LEU A 118 11.26 13.72 -4.35
CA LEU A 118 11.31 12.37 -4.92
C LEU A 118 11.27 11.29 -3.83
N SER A 119 12.03 11.48 -2.73
CA SER A 119 12.00 10.56 -1.60
C SER A 119 10.63 10.55 -0.91
N GLY A 120 10.02 11.72 -0.72
CA GLY A 120 8.68 11.87 -0.16
C GLY A 120 7.61 11.22 -1.03
N ALA A 121 7.66 11.46 -2.34
CA ALA A 121 6.77 10.82 -3.32
C ALA A 121 6.97 9.30 -3.34
N GLY A 122 8.21 8.82 -3.32
CA GLY A 122 8.52 7.40 -3.25
C GLY A 122 7.99 6.74 -1.98
N LEU A 123 8.06 7.43 -0.83
CA LEU A 123 7.51 6.95 0.43
C LEU A 123 5.97 6.92 0.38
N ALA A 124 5.33 8.00 -0.09
CA ALA A 124 3.88 8.08 -0.25
C ALA A 124 3.36 6.97 -1.17
N LEU A 125 3.99 6.77 -2.34
CA LEU A 125 3.66 5.70 -3.26
C LEU A 125 3.77 4.32 -2.60
N ARG A 126 4.85 4.06 -1.85
CA ARG A 126 5.02 2.79 -1.12
C ARG A 126 3.94 2.54 -0.06
N HIS A 127 3.37 3.59 0.52
CA HIS A 127 2.32 3.46 1.54
C HIS A 127 0.88 3.51 0.99
N SER A 128 0.68 4.11 -0.18
CA SER A 128 -0.65 4.39 -0.75
C SER A 128 -0.91 3.74 -2.10
N TRP A 129 0.00 2.90 -2.61
CA TRP A 129 -0.20 2.22 -3.90
C TRP A 129 -1.47 1.35 -3.94
N TRP A 130 -1.93 0.85 -2.79
CA TRP A 130 -3.18 0.09 -2.72
C TRP A 130 -4.42 0.93 -3.11
N CYS A 131 -4.31 2.26 -3.13
CA CYS A 131 -5.37 3.15 -3.61
C CYS A 131 -5.45 3.25 -5.14
N PHE A 132 -4.43 2.79 -5.89
CA PHE A 132 -4.43 2.93 -7.36
C PHE A 132 -5.70 2.38 -8.03
N PRO A 133 -6.27 1.23 -7.65
CA PRO A 133 -7.50 0.76 -8.28
C PRO A 133 -8.71 1.67 -8.05
N MET A 134 -8.70 2.58 -7.06
CA MET A 134 -9.76 3.58 -6.89
C MET A 134 -9.86 4.54 -8.07
N PHE A 135 -8.84 4.64 -8.95
CA PHE A 135 -8.97 5.38 -10.20
C PHE A 135 -10.13 4.85 -11.07
N LEU A 136 -10.50 3.56 -10.95
CA LEU A 136 -11.69 3.02 -11.60
C LEU A 136 -12.97 3.74 -11.15
N ALA A 137 -13.10 4.11 -9.88
CA ALA A 137 -14.26 4.83 -9.37
C ALA A 137 -14.40 6.26 -9.94
N LEU A 138 -13.32 6.82 -10.50
CA LEU A 138 -13.34 8.12 -11.18
C LEU A 138 -13.74 8.01 -12.66
N PHE A 139 -13.70 6.80 -13.24
CA PHE A 139 -13.99 6.60 -14.65
C PHE A 139 -15.41 7.03 -15.07
N PRO A 140 -16.47 6.78 -14.27
CA PRO A 140 -17.80 7.30 -14.60
C PRO A 140 -17.87 8.83 -14.64
N VAL A 141 -17.20 9.50 -13.70
CA VAL A 141 -17.13 10.97 -13.66
C VAL A 141 -16.38 11.50 -14.87
N TYR A 142 -15.24 10.89 -15.21
CA TYR A 142 -14.47 11.24 -16.41
C TYR A 142 -15.29 11.08 -17.69
N SER A 143 -15.98 9.95 -17.85
CA SER A 143 -16.81 9.68 -19.04
C SER A 143 -17.91 10.73 -19.19
N LEU A 144 -18.62 11.03 -18.10
CA LEU A 144 -19.72 11.99 -18.15
C LEU A 144 -19.23 13.43 -18.33
N ALA A 145 -18.26 13.87 -17.53
CA ALA A 145 -17.85 15.27 -17.48
C ALA A 145 -16.92 15.67 -18.62
N ILE A 146 -16.05 14.76 -19.09
CA ILE A 146 -15.03 15.07 -20.11
C ILE A 146 -15.47 14.56 -21.49
N LEU A 147 -16.00 13.34 -21.59
CA LEU A 147 -16.40 12.76 -22.87
C LEU A 147 -17.85 13.08 -23.25
N GLY A 148 -18.69 13.51 -22.29
CA GLY A 148 -20.11 13.74 -22.51
C GLY A 148 -20.89 12.44 -22.75
N THR A 149 -20.36 11.29 -22.33
CA THR A 149 -20.96 9.96 -22.55
C THR A 149 -21.10 9.18 -21.25
N HIS A 150 -22.05 8.26 -21.19
CA HIS A 150 -22.12 7.31 -20.07
C HIS A 150 -20.90 6.37 -20.07
N ALA A 151 -20.47 5.95 -18.89
CA ALA A 151 -19.49 4.88 -18.78
C ALA A 151 -20.09 3.59 -19.32
N THR A 152 -19.33 2.89 -20.16
CA THR A 152 -19.71 1.60 -20.74
C THR A 152 -18.64 0.57 -20.39
N THR A 153 -19.07 -0.63 -20.02
CA THR A 153 -18.13 -1.71 -19.70
C THR A 153 -17.46 -2.24 -20.98
N PRO A 154 -16.15 -2.51 -20.95
CA PRO A 154 -15.46 -3.00 -22.15
C PRO A 154 -15.84 -4.46 -22.43
N ALA A 155 -15.74 -4.88 -23.69
CA ALA A 155 -16.15 -6.22 -24.13
C ALA A 155 -15.45 -7.38 -23.39
N TRP A 156 -14.23 -7.16 -22.85
CA TRP A 156 -13.48 -8.16 -22.09
C TRP A 156 -13.85 -8.21 -20.60
N TRP A 157 -14.63 -7.25 -20.11
CA TRP A 157 -15.13 -7.20 -18.72
C TRP A 157 -16.57 -6.69 -18.69
N PRO A 158 -17.49 -7.43 -19.34
CA PRO A 158 -18.88 -7.01 -19.44
C PRO A 158 -19.57 -7.13 -18.08
N MET A 159 -20.39 -6.13 -17.74
CA MET A 159 -21.33 -6.28 -16.63
C MET A 159 -22.40 -7.31 -17.01
N VAL A 160 -22.66 -8.28 -16.13
CA VAL A 160 -23.74 -9.25 -16.33
C VAL A 160 -25.09 -8.53 -16.30
N ARG A 161 -25.89 -8.73 -17.35
CA ARG A 161 -27.23 -8.16 -17.49
C ARG A 161 -28.23 -8.99 -16.70
N LEU A 162 -29.01 -8.33 -15.85
CA LEU A 162 -30.11 -8.94 -15.09
C LEU A 162 -31.48 -8.50 -15.62
N ASP A 163 -31.51 -8.08 -16.88
CA ASP A 163 -32.73 -7.64 -17.55
C ASP A 163 -33.79 -8.76 -17.50
N GLY A 164 -34.99 -8.41 -17.06
CA GLY A 164 -36.10 -9.36 -16.93
C GLY A 164 -36.10 -10.18 -15.63
N LEU A 165 -35.10 -10.06 -14.75
CA LEU A 165 -35.13 -10.71 -13.44
C LEU A 165 -36.33 -10.24 -12.61
N ALA A 166 -36.61 -8.93 -12.63
CA ALA A 166 -37.74 -8.32 -11.93
C ALA A 166 -39.12 -8.79 -12.43
N GLY A 167 -39.20 -9.30 -13.67
CA GLY A 167 -40.44 -9.81 -14.25
C GLY A 167 -40.75 -11.27 -13.89
N ARG A 168 -39.84 -11.98 -13.21
CA ARG A 168 -40.01 -13.40 -12.87
C ARG A 168 -40.88 -13.56 -11.61
N PRO A 169 -41.68 -14.64 -11.48
CA PRO A 169 -42.43 -14.92 -10.24
C PRO A 169 -41.56 -15.03 -8.99
N SER A 170 -40.29 -15.44 -9.15
CA SER A 170 -39.31 -15.57 -8.08
C SER A 170 -38.44 -14.31 -7.86
N ALA A 171 -38.73 -13.20 -8.54
CA ALA A 171 -37.92 -11.98 -8.53
C ALA A 171 -37.58 -11.51 -7.11
N THR A 172 -38.59 -11.38 -6.24
CA THR A 172 -38.41 -10.91 -4.87
C THR A 172 -37.46 -11.79 -4.07
N LEU A 173 -37.54 -13.11 -4.22
CA LEU A 173 -36.69 -14.04 -3.50
C LEU A 173 -35.25 -14.02 -4.04
N VAL A 174 -35.08 -13.96 -5.37
CA VAL A 174 -33.75 -13.93 -5.99
C VAL A 174 -33.05 -12.59 -5.75
N ILE A 175 -33.73 -11.47 -5.98
CA ILE A 175 -33.20 -10.12 -5.74
C ILE A 175 -32.97 -9.91 -4.24
N GLY A 176 -33.94 -10.29 -3.40
CA GLY A 176 -33.82 -10.21 -1.96
C GLY A 176 -32.63 -11.02 -1.44
N GLY A 177 -32.50 -12.28 -1.87
CA GLY A 177 -31.35 -13.12 -1.54
C GLY A 177 -30.02 -12.53 -2.03
N PHE A 178 -30.02 -11.97 -3.24
CA PHE A 178 -28.84 -11.33 -3.82
C PHE A 178 -28.39 -10.10 -3.03
N LEU A 179 -29.32 -9.25 -2.59
CA LEU A 179 -29.00 -8.10 -1.74
C LEU A 179 -28.58 -8.52 -0.33
N LEU A 180 -29.31 -9.47 0.27
CA LEU A 180 -29.01 -9.98 1.61
C LEU A 180 -27.65 -10.71 1.67
N SER A 181 -27.15 -11.20 0.54
CA SER A 181 -25.83 -11.82 0.46
C SER A 181 -24.67 -10.87 0.76
N ASN A 182 -24.90 -9.55 0.85
CA ASN A 182 -23.94 -8.56 1.33
C ASN A 182 -23.85 -8.44 2.86
N ILE A 183 -24.83 -8.95 3.62
CA ILE A 183 -24.81 -8.94 5.10
C ILE A 183 -23.51 -9.53 5.68
N PRO A 184 -22.94 -10.63 5.16
CA PRO A 184 -21.64 -11.14 5.56
C PRO A 184 -20.49 -10.12 5.50
N TYR A 185 -20.48 -9.17 4.55
CA TYR A 185 -19.49 -8.09 4.55
C TYR A 185 -19.67 -7.18 5.75
N PHE A 186 -20.90 -6.79 6.09
CA PHE A 186 -21.16 -6.00 7.29
C PHE A 186 -20.74 -6.73 8.56
N ALA A 187 -21.10 -8.02 8.69
CA ALA A 187 -20.71 -8.84 9.83
C ALA A 187 -19.18 -8.98 9.95
N SER A 188 -18.48 -9.23 8.85
CA SER A 188 -17.02 -9.35 8.83
C SER A 188 -16.32 -8.01 9.11
N GLY A 189 -16.83 -6.90 8.57
CA GLY A 189 -16.34 -5.56 8.86
C GLY A 189 -16.50 -5.19 10.34
N LEU A 190 -17.69 -5.38 10.92
CA LEU A 190 -17.94 -5.16 12.35
C LEU A 190 -17.09 -6.09 13.23
N TYR A 191 -16.87 -7.34 12.82
CA TYR A 191 -15.96 -8.24 13.50
C TYR A 191 -14.52 -7.70 13.53
N LEU A 192 -14.02 -7.16 12.41
CA LEU A 192 -12.68 -6.56 12.34
C LEU A 192 -12.55 -5.26 13.13
N LEU A 193 -13.65 -4.53 13.30
CA LEU A 193 -13.74 -3.36 14.18
C LEU A 193 -13.80 -3.73 15.68
N ASP A 194 -13.71 -5.02 16.03
CA ASP A 194 -13.89 -5.54 17.40
C ASP A 194 -15.24 -5.13 18.02
N MET A 195 -16.25 -4.83 17.18
CA MET A 195 -17.61 -4.48 17.63
C MET A 195 -18.47 -5.72 17.94
N ILE A 196 -18.07 -6.90 17.46
CA ILE A 196 -18.73 -8.17 17.76
C ILE A 196 -17.90 -8.92 18.81
N PRO A 197 -18.43 -9.19 20.02
CA PRO A 197 -17.71 -9.90 21.08
C PRO A 197 -17.25 -11.29 20.60
N ARG A 198 -15.96 -11.59 20.78
CA ARG A 198 -15.41 -12.93 20.48
C ARG A 198 -15.94 -13.94 21.50
N ARG A 199 -16.95 -14.72 21.11
CA ARG A 199 -17.55 -15.80 21.91
C ARG A 199 -16.46 -16.85 22.20
N GLY A 200 -15.89 -16.85 23.41
CA GLY A 200 -14.85 -17.78 23.84
C GLY A 200 -13.60 -17.16 24.46
N GLY A 201 -13.47 -15.82 24.49
CA GLY A 201 -12.50 -15.17 25.37
C GLY A 201 -12.98 -15.28 26.80
N SER A 202 -12.48 -16.25 27.57
CA SER A 202 -12.81 -16.45 28.98
C SER A 202 -12.88 -15.11 29.71
N ALA A 203 -14.07 -14.73 30.15
CA ALA A 203 -14.35 -13.62 31.07
C ALA A 203 -13.66 -13.78 32.45
N ALA A 204 -12.73 -14.72 32.57
CA ALA A 204 -12.01 -15.08 33.78
C ALA A 204 -10.65 -14.40 33.87
N ARG A 205 -10.64 -13.07 33.83
CA ARG A 205 -9.74 -12.23 34.64
C ARG A 205 -10.20 -10.80 34.49
N GLY A 206 -10.91 -10.33 35.51
CA GLY A 206 -11.45 -8.99 35.65
C GLY A 206 -10.39 -7.90 35.78
N GLU A 207 -9.47 -7.82 34.81
CA GLU A 207 -8.81 -6.54 34.53
C GLU A 207 -9.76 -5.73 33.66
N ARG A 208 -10.50 -4.85 34.34
CA ARG A 208 -11.05 -3.61 33.80
C ARG A 208 -9.95 -2.85 33.06
N ARG A 209 -9.63 -3.24 31.83
CA ARG A 209 -9.00 -2.35 30.87
C ARG A 209 -10.12 -1.50 30.29
N SER A 210 -10.45 -0.45 31.03
CA SER A 210 -11.17 0.75 30.60
C SER A 210 -10.40 1.56 29.53
N GLY A 211 -9.43 0.97 28.85
CA GLY A 211 -8.85 1.53 27.64
C GLY A 211 -9.71 1.06 26.48
N ALA A 212 -10.46 1.97 25.87
CA ALA A 212 -11.18 1.76 24.62
C ALA A 212 -10.33 0.85 23.71
N GLY A 213 -10.79 -0.39 23.52
CA GLY A 213 -10.08 -1.40 22.76
C GLY A 213 -9.88 -0.87 21.36
N HIS A 214 -8.68 -0.39 21.07
CA HIS A 214 -8.36 0.04 19.72
C HIS A 214 -8.45 -1.21 18.86
N SER A 215 -9.40 -1.21 17.92
CA SER A 215 -9.52 -2.26 16.92
C SER A 215 -8.13 -2.56 16.37
N THR A 216 -7.79 -3.83 16.24
CA THR A 216 -6.48 -4.19 15.68
C THR A 216 -6.36 -3.69 14.24
N TYR A 217 -7.49 -3.51 13.53
CA TYR A 217 -7.54 -3.18 12.11
C TYR A 217 -8.73 -2.26 11.72
N PRO A 218 -8.80 -1.02 12.23
CA PRO A 218 -9.96 -0.16 12.04
C PRO A 218 -10.22 0.14 10.56
N LEU A 219 -9.17 0.40 9.78
CA LEU A 219 -9.30 0.68 8.36
C LEU A 219 -9.68 -0.58 7.53
N LEU A 220 -9.22 -1.79 7.91
CA LEU A 220 -9.66 -3.01 7.22
C LEU A 220 -11.15 -3.25 7.45
N GLY A 221 -11.61 -3.10 8.69
CA GLY A 221 -13.03 -3.21 9.02
C GLY A 221 -13.86 -2.17 8.27
N GLY A 222 -13.44 -0.90 8.30
CA GLY A 222 -14.12 0.19 7.58
C GLY A 222 -14.20 -0.02 6.06
N LEU A 223 -13.12 -0.48 5.44
CA LEU A 223 -13.12 -0.79 4.00
C LEU A 223 -14.07 -1.93 3.64
N VAL A 224 -14.12 -2.98 4.47
CA VAL A 224 -15.03 -4.11 4.25
C VAL A 224 -16.50 -3.67 4.38
N LEU A 225 -16.81 -2.80 5.35
CA LEU A 225 -18.13 -2.18 5.47
C LEU A 225 -18.47 -1.34 4.24
N ALA A 226 -17.52 -0.53 3.75
CA ALA A 226 -17.69 0.28 2.56
C ALA A 226 -17.93 -0.59 1.31
N CYS A 227 -17.17 -1.68 1.14
CA CYS A 227 -17.40 -2.67 0.08
C CYS A 227 -18.81 -3.26 0.15
N GLY A 228 -19.24 -3.72 1.33
CA GLY A 228 -20.59 -4.26 1.50
C GLY A 228 -21.69 -3.25 1.17
N PHE A 229 -21.51 -1.99 1.56
CA PHE A 229 -22.45 -0.91 1.24
C PHE A 229 -22.50 -0.59 -0.26
N VAL A 230 -21.34 -0.32 -0.87
CA VAL A 230 -21.26 0.02 -2.30
C VAL A 230 -21.78 -1.14 -3.16
N SER A 231 -21.39 -2.38 -2.84
CA SER A 231 -21.87 -3.58 -3.52
C SER A 231 -23.38 -3.77 -3.39
N SER A 232 -23.95 -3.49 -2.21
CA SER A 232 -25.42 -3.53 -2.02
C SER A 232 -26.14 -2.51 -2.90
N VAL A 233 -25.62 -1.28 -2.99
CA VAL A 233 -26.19 -0.24 -3.84
C VAL A 233 -26.06 -0.62 -5.32
N TYR A 234 -24.86 -1.06 -5.74
CA TYR A 234 -24.59 -1.51 -7.09
C TYR A 234 -25.55 -2.64 -7.50
N HIS A 235 -25.64 -3.73 -6.74
CA HIS A 235 -26.51 -4.85 -7.08
C HIS A 235 -28.00 -4.52 -7.00
N GLY A 236 -28.39 -3.56 -6.14
CA GLY A 236 -29.74 -3.01 -6.13
C GLY A 236 -30.07 -2.35 -7.47
N VAL A 237 -29.21 -1.44 -7.92
CA VAL A 237 -29.39 -0.77 -9.21
C VAL A 237 -29.23 -1.73 -10.39
N GLN A 238 -28.33 -2.72 -10.31
CA GLN A 238 -28.16 -3.75 -11.33
C GLN A 238 -29.41 -4.62 -11.49
N ALA A 239 -30.12 -4.90 -10.40
CA ALA A 239 -31.29 -5.77 -10.40
C ALA A 239 -32.58 -5.07 -10.84
N VAL A 240 -32.77 -3.80 -10.48
CA VAL A 240 -34.05 -3.08 -10.71
C VAL A 240 -33.91 -1.68 -11.33
N GLY A 241 -32.70 -1.18 -11.47
CA GLY A 241 -32.43 0.18 -11.92
C GLY A 241 -31.97 0.30 -13.38
N PRO A 242 -31.66 1.53 -13.83
CA PRO A 242 -31.18 1.77 -15.18
C PRO A 242 -29.79 1.14 -15.43
N HIS A 243 -29.63 0.49 -16.58
CA HIS A 243 -28.39 -0.22 -16.95
C HIS A 243 -27.14 0.67 -16.90
N HIS A 244 -27.21 1.89 -17.47
CA HIS A 244 -26.07 2.83 -17.48
C HIS A 244 -25.63 3.26 -16.07
N THR A 245 -26.58 3.38 -15.13
CA THR A 245 -26.26 3.69 -13.73
C THR A 245 -25.62 2.48 -13.05
N ALA A 246 -26.08 1.27 -13.35
CA ALA A 246 -25.45 0.05 -12.86
C ALA A 246 -24.01 -0.09 -13.39
N GLU A 247 -23.75 0.20 -14.68
CA GLU A 247 -22.38 0.20 -15.24
C GLU A 247 -21.48 1.23 -14.55
N ALA A 248 -21.98 2.43 -14.26
CA ALA A 248 -21.22 3.42 -13.49
C ALA A 248 -20.86 2.91 -12.09
N LEU A 249 -21.83 2.33 -11.38
CA LEU A 249 -21.63 1.76 -10.03
C LEU A 249 -20.72 0.52 -10.05
N PHE A 250 -20.73 -0.25 -11.13
CA PHE A 250 -19.84 -1.41 -11.32
C PHE A 250 -18.36 -1.03 -11.21
N TYR A 251 -17.95 0.09 -11.82
CA TYR A 251 -16.59 0.62 -11.71
C TYR A 251 -16.23 1.04 -10.28
N VAL A 252 -17.18 1.67 -9.57
CA VAL A 252 -16.97 2.12 -8.19
C VAL A 252 -16.83 0.92 -7.25
N ASP A 253 -17.71 -0.07 -7.40
CA ASP A 253 -17.71 -1.30 -6.61
C ASP A 253 -16.40 -2.08 -6.77
N HIS A 254 -16.00 -2.36 -8.01
CA HIS A 254 -14.77 -3.10 -8.28
C HIS A 254 -13.52 -2.29 -7.94
N GLY A 255 -13.50 -0.97 -8.17
CA GLY A 255 -12.41 -0.10 -7.76
C GLY A 255 -12.16 -0.17 -6.25
N LEU A 256 -13.23 -0.13 -5.46
CA LEU A 256 -13.16 -0.25 -4.01
C LEU A 256 -12.77 -1.66 -3.54
N ALA A 257 -13.34 -2.71 -4.17
CA ALA A 257 -13.01 -4.09 -3.84
C ALA A 257 -11.54 -4.43 -4.13
N ILE A 258 -11.02 -4.06 -5.30
CA ILE A 258 -9.62 -4.31 -5.69
C ILE A 258 -8.67 -3.50 -4.80
N SER A 259 -9.01 -2.24 -4.49
CA SER A 259 -8.21 -1.42 -3.58
C SER A 259 -8.15 -2.02 -2.17
N SER A 260 -9.30 -2.50 -1.68
CA SER A 260 -9.39 -3.20 -0.39
C SER A 260 -8.56 -4.47 -0.39
N PHE A 261 -8.59 -5.26 -1.46
CA PHE A 261 -7.73 -6.45 -1.61
C PHE A 261 -6.24 -6.10 -1.49
N PHE A 262 -5.75 -5.07 -2.18
CA PHE A 262 -4.35 -4.66 -2.07
C PHE A 262 -4.00 -4.08 -0.70
N TYR A 263 -4.95 -3.42 -0.05
CA TYR A 263 -4.77 -2.96 1.33
C TYR A 263 -4.66 -4.15 2.29
N PHE A 264 -5.49 -5.19 2.11
CA PHE A 264 -5.35 -6.47 2.84
C PHE A 264 -3.99 -7.11 2.59
N LEU A 265 -3.50 -7.15 1.36
CA LEU A 265 -2.18 -7.68 1.05
C LEU A 265 -1.07 -6.89 1.76
N THR A 266 -1.18 -5.56 1.78
CA THR A 266 -0.21 -4.67 2.45
C THR A 266 -0.23 -4.86 3.97
N GLN A 267 -1.40 -5.00 4.57
CA GLN A 267 -1.56 -5.09 6.02
C GLN A 267 -1.34 -6.51 6.56
N CYS A 268 -1.92 -7.51 5.91
CA CYS A 268 -1.90 -8.89 6.35
C CYS A 268 -0.73 -9.69 5.78
N GLY A 269 -0.12 -9.24 4.68
CA GLY A 269 0.83 -10.05 3.91
C GLY A 269 0.12 -11.20 3.19
N LEU A 270 0.87 -12.20 2.73
CA LEU A 270 0.29 -13.32 1.99
C LEU A 270 -0.70 -14.15 2.84
N PRO A 271 -1.82 -14.59 2.27
CA PRO A 271 -2.75 -15.48 2.96
C PRO A 271 -2.12 -16.86 3.20
N SER A 272 -2.61 -17.57 4.21
CA SER A 272 -2.28 -18.99 4.40
C SER A 272 -2.81 -19.82 3.24
N ARG A 273 -2.32 -21.06 3.08
CA ARG A 273 -2.82 -21.98 2.04
C ARG A 273 -4.32 -22.23 2.13
N LYS A 274 -4.88 -22.27 3.35
CA LYS A 274 -6.31 -22.49 3.59
C LYS A 274 -7.13 -21.29 3.11
N THR A 275 -6.71 -20.09 3.48
CA THR A 275 -7.34 -18.84 3.05
C THR A 275 -7.20 -18.62 1.55
N LEU A 276 -6.04 -18.96 0.98
CA LEU A 276 -5.82 -18.93 -0.47
C LEU A 276 -6.76 -19.89 -1.18
N LEU A 277 -6.89 -21.14 -0.71
CA LEU A 277 -7.82 -22.12 -1.29
C LEU A 277 -9.26 -21.58 -1.27
N LEU A 278 -9.72 -21.06 -0.12
CA LEU A 278 -11.05 -20.46 0.00
C LEU A 278 -11.23 -19.28 -0.97
N GLY A 279 -10.22 -18.41 -1.08
CA GLY A 279 -10.21 -17.29 -2.03
C GLY A 279 -10.27 -17.75 -3.47
N THR A 280 -9.49 -18.76 -3.85
CA THR A 280 -9.52 -19.33 -5.21
C THR A 280 -10.86 -19.96 -5.54
N THR A 281 -11.51 -20.63 -4.57
CA THR A 281 -12.88 -21.13 -4.74
C THR A 281 -13.86 -19.98 -4.96
N GLY A 282 -13.72 -18.88 -4.22
CA GLY A 282 -14.49 -17.66 -4.47
C GLY A 282 -14.32 -17.16 -5.90
N ILE A 283 -13.09 -16.95 -6.36
CA ILE A 283 -12.82 -16.48 -7.73
C ILE A 283 -13.39 -17.45 -8.80
N ALA A 284 -13.32 -18.76 -8.56
CA ALA A 284 -13.91 -19.74 -9.46
C ALA A 284 -15.45 -19.61 -9.55
N LEU A 285 -16.14 -19.30 -8.44
CA LEU A 285 -17.58 -19.01 -8.44
C LEU A 285 -17.91 -17.76 -9.25
N LEU A 286 -17.05 -16.73 -9.19
CA LEU A 286 -17.22 -15.50 -9.96
C LEU A 286 -17.00 -15.70 -11.46
N ALA A 287 -16.05 -16.56 -11.83
CA ALA A 287 -15.69 -16.84 -13.23
C ALA A 287 -16.64 -17.83 -13.92
N ALA A 288 -17.53 -18.50 -13.18
CA ALA A 288 -18.46 -19.47 -13.76
C ALA A 288 -19.42 -18.77 -14.75
N PRO A 289 -19.67 -19.36 -15.93
CA PRO A 289 -20.55 -18.77 -16.93
C PRO A 289 -21.96 -18.62 -16.37
N ALA A 290 -22.37 -17.37 -16.24
CA ALA A 290 -23.48 -17.01 -15.38
C ALA A 290 -24.64 -16.50 -16.24
N GLY A 291 -25.44 -17.46 -16.72
CA GLY A 291 -26.79 -17.18 -17.19
C GLY A 291 -27.71 -16.96 -15.99
N GLU A 292 -28.78 -17.74 -15.91
CA GLU A 292 -29.79 -17.59 -14.84
C GLU A 292 -29.25 -17.85 -13.41
N ALA A 293 -28.14 -18.57 -13.30
CA ALA A 293 -27.50 -18.88 -12.02
C ALA A 293 -26.64 -17.73 -11.45
N TYR A 294 -26.47 -16.61 -12.18
CA TYR A 294 -25.58 -15.51 -11.76
C TYR A 294 -25.87 -15.02 -10.34
N ALA A 295 -27.11 -14.61 -10.07
CA ALA A 295 -27.47 -14.02 -8.78
C ALA A 295 -27.17 -14.99 -7.62
N PHE A 296 -27.40 -16.29 -7.82
CA PHE A 296 -27.11 -17.31 -6.83
C PHE A 296 -25.61 -17.54 -6.63
N LEU A 297 -24.84 -17.79 -7.70
CA LEU A 297 -23.40 -18.01 -7.61
C LEU A 297 -22.66 -16.79 -7.06
N HIS A 298 -23.08 -15.59 -7.47
CA HIS A 298 -22.53 -14.33 -6.98
C HIS A 298 -22.88 -14.09 -5.50
N SER A 299 -24.08 -14.51 -5.05
CA SER A 299 -24.42 -14.50 -3.62
C SER A 299 -23.50 -15.40 -2.79
N ILE A 300 -23.17 -16.60 -3.29
CA ILE A 300 -22.21 -17.50 -2.64
C ILE A 300 -20.81 -16.85 -2.65
N TRP A 301 -20.44 -16.19 -3.74
CA TRP A 301 -19.17 -15.46 -3.82
C TRP A 301 -19.04 -14.39 -2.73
N HIS A 302 -20.10 -13.62 -2.42
CA HIS A 302 -20.08 -12.66 -1.32
C HIS A 302 -19.82 -13.33 0.04
N LEU A 303 -20.51 -14.43 0.33
CA LEU A 303 -20.32 -15.18 1.57
C LEU A 303 -18.89 -15.71 1.70
N VAL A 304 -18.37 -16.30 0.62
CA VAL A 304 -16.98 -16.81 0.58
C VAL A 304 -15.99 -15.66 0.76
N SER A 305 -16.17 -14.54 0.07
CA SER A 305 -15.29 -13.37 0.16
C SER A 305 -15.25 -12.74 1.56
N ALA A 306 -16.40 -12.65 2.23
CA ALA A 306 -16.46 -12.25 3.63
C ALA A 306 -15.71 -13.24 4.56
N GLY A 307 -15.87 -14.55 4.32
CA GLY A 307 -15.13 -15.59 5.04
C GLY A 307 -13.61 -15.50 4.84
N VAL A 308 -13.16 -15.28 3.59
CA VAL A 308 -11.75 -15.07 3.24
C VAL A 308 -11.18 -13.86 3.97
N THR A 309 -11.93 -12.75 4.01
CA THR A 309 -11.54 -11.51 4.68
C THR A 309 -11.24 -11.74 6.17
N VAL A 310 -12.15 -12.42 6.88
CA VAL A 310 -11.97 -12.77 8.30
C VAL A 310 -10.81 -13.75 8.49
N SER A 311 -10.74 -14.80 7.65
CA SER A 311 -9.67 -15.80 7.71
C SER A 311 -8.29 -15.18 7.49
N TRP A 312 -8.16 -14.27 6.52
CA TRP A 312 -6.90 -13.61 6.19
C TRP A 312 -6.42 -12.68 7.30
N ALA A 313 -7.34 -11.93 7.92
CA ALA A 313 -7.01 -11.12 9.10
C ALA A 313 -6.53 -12.00 10.28
N ASN A 314 -7.16 -13.16 10.48
CA ASN A 314 -6.75 -14.10 11.52
C ASN A 314 -5.38 -14.73 11.25
N ASP A 315 -5.02 -14.99 9.98
CA ASP A 315 -3.69 -15.49 9.62
C ASP A 315 -2.57 -14.54 10.08
N ARG A 316 -2.76 -13.23 9.96
CA ARG A 316 -1.79 -12.23 10.45
C ARG A 316 -1.62 -12.34 11.97
N VAL A 317 -2.72 -12.45 12.70
CA VAL A 317 -2.71 -12.60 14.16
C VAL A 317 -1.96 -13.88 14.56
N GLU A 318 -2.24 -14.99 13.88
CA GLU A 318 -1.60 -16.27 14.17
C GLU A 318 -0.09 -16.24 13.86
N ARG A 319 0.31 -15.70 12.70
CA ARG A 319 1.74 -15.51 12.37
C ARG A 319 2.47 -14.68 13.42
N ARG A 320 1.84 -13.60 13.90
CA ARG A 320 2.42 -12.77 14.97
C ARG A 320 2.57 -13.53 16.28
N LYS A 321 1.58 -14.33 16.67
CA LYS A 321 1.66 -15.19 17.86
C LYS A 321 2.81 -16.19 17.74
N GLN A 322 2.92 -16.89 16.61
CA GLN A 322 3.99 -17.85 16.36
C GLN A 322 5.38 -17.19 16.40
N PHE A 323 5.52 -15.99 15.82
CA PHE A 323 6.76 -15.22 15.89
C PHE A 323 7.16 -14.85 17.33
N ILE A 324 6.20 -14.39 18.15
CA ILE A 324 6.47 -14.07 19.56
C ILE A 324 6.88 -15.33 20.33
N LEU A 325 6.15 -16.44 20.15
CA LEU A 325 6.43 -17.70 20.84
C LEU A 325 7.82 -18.25 20.48
N SER A 326 8.19 -18.24 19.21
CA SER A 326 9.53 -18.67 18.75
C SER A 326 10.64 -17.79 19.34
N THR A 327 10.48 -16.46 19.30
CA THR A 327 11.44 -15.51 19.90
C THR A 327 11.62 -15.74 21.40
N CYS A 328 10.53 -15.97 22.14
CA CYS A 328 10.58 -16.26 23.57
C CYS A 328 11.29 -17.59 23.88
N ARG A 329 11.06 -18.63 23.06
CA ARG A 329 11.75 -19.93 23.20
C ARG A 329 13.25 -19.79 22.96
N GLU A 330 13.65 -19.07 21.92
CA GLU A 330 15.06 -18.79 21.62
C GLU A 330 15.76 -18.04 22.76
N ARG A 331 15.11 -16.99 23.30
CA ARG A 331 15.63 -16.25 24.45
C ARG A 331 15.78 -17.12 25.70
N ARG A 332 14.81 -17.98 25.99
CA ARG A 332 14.91 -18.93 27.13
C ARG A 332 16.06 -19.91 26.94
N ALA A 333 16.23 -20.46 25.74
CA ALA A 333 17.34 -21.36 25.42
C ALA A 333 18.70 -20.66 25.57
N ALA A 334 18.81 -19.39 25.15
CA ALA A 334 20.02 -18.59 25.31
C ALA A 334 20.36 -18.31 26.78
N MET A 335 19.35 -18.06 27.63
CA MET A 335 19.54 -17.87 29.07
C MET A 335 19.92 -19.17 29.80
N GLY A 336 19.37 -20.31 29.37
CA GLY A 336 19.73 -21.62 29.92
C GLY A 336 21.21 -21.96 29.75
N LYS A 337 21.80 -21.62 28.59
CA LYS A 337 23.24 -21.85 28.31
C LYS A 337 24.19 -20.98 29.13
N ARG A 338 23.75 -19.85 29.69
CA ARG A 338 24.59 -18.97 30.50
C ARG A 338 24.71 -19.41 31.97
N ARG A 339 23.94 -20.42 32.39
CA ARG A 339 23.85 -20.83 33.81
C ARG A 339 24.62 -22.09 34.16
N THR A 340 25.31 -22.73 33.22
CA THR A 340 26.28 -23.79 33.54
C THR A 340 27.63 -23.14 33.86
N PRO A 341 28.03 -23.06 35.14
CA PRO A 341 29.39 -22.64 35.50
C PRO A 341 30.36 -23.69 34.97
N GLN A 342 31.44 -23.25 34.33
CA GLN A 342 32.65 -24.06 34.19
C GLN A 342 33.38 -24.09 35.52
#